data_AF-A0A314L035-F1
#
_entry.id   AF-A0A314L035-F1
#
_cell.length_a   1.000
_cell.length_b   1.000
_cell.length_c   1.000
_cell.angle_alpha   90.00
_cell.angle_beta   90.00
_cell.angle_gamma   90.00
#
_symmetry.space_group_name_H-M   'P 1'
#
loop_
_entity.id
_entity.type
_entity.pdbx_description
1 polymer ?
#
loop_
_entity_poly.entity_id
_entity_poly.type
_entity_poly.pdbx_seq_one_letter_code
_entity_poly.pdbx_strand_id
1 'polypeptide(L)'
;TNDTSPAPVPSSFVPLPPDPPEDLDLPIALRKGTRTCKSTYSISNFISYDHLSPASRSLIASLDSISIPKTVKEALNHPGWSEAMLEEIYALEENYTWDLVNLPSGKKAVGCKWVFTVKVNPNGSVARLKAR
;
A
#
# COMPACT_ATOMS: atom_id res chain seq x y z
N THR A 1 -33.61 -3.25 -79.76
CA THR A 1 -33.56 -4.61 -79.20
C THR A 1 -32.13 -4.97 -78.87
N ASN A 2 -31.70 -4.65 -77.66
CA ASN A 2 -30.97 -5.54 -76.76
C ASN A 2 -30.61 -4.77 -75.49
N ASP A 3 -31.31 -5.13 -74.43
CA ASP A 3 -31.07 -4.86 -73.03
C ASP A 3 -29.60 -5.08 -72.63
N THR A 4 -29.07 -4.21 -71.77
CA THR A 4 -28.03 -4.59 -70.83
C THR A 4 -28.31 -3.86 -69.52
N SER A 5 -28.91 -4.60 -68.60
CA SER A 5 -29.16 -4.18 -67.22
C SER A 5 -27.83 -4.10 -66.45
N PRO A 6 -27.62 -3.12 -65.55
CA PRO A 6 -26.54 -3.20 -64.58
C PRO A 6 -26.93 -4.14 -63.44
N ALA A 7 -25.97 -4.96 -62.97
CA ALA A 7 -26.12 -5.80 -61.80
C ALA A 7 -26.08 -4.97 -60.50
N PRO A 8 -26.77 -5.36 -59.42
CA PRO A 8 -26.70 -4.66 -58.15
C PRO A 8 -25.42 -5.07 -57.40
N VAL A 9 -24.70 -4.08 -56.89
CA VAL A 9 -23.60 -4.31 -55.93
C VAL A 9 -24.24 -4.70 -54.60
N PRO A 10 -23.91 -5.85 -53.98
CA PRO A 10 -24.43 -6.13 -52.65
C PRO A 10 -23.73 -5.20 -51.67
N SER A 11 -24.50 -4.30 -51.07
CA SER A 11 -24.08 -3.52 -49.91
C SER A 11 -23.92 -4.47 -48.72
N SER A 12 -22.72 -5.05 -48.58
CA SER A 12 -22.35 -5.80 -47.38
C SER A 12 -22.04 -4.80 -46.27
N PHE A 13 -23.08 -4.35 -45.57
CA PHE A 13 -22.92 -3.64 -44.29
C PHE A 13 -22.42 -4.68 -43.28
N VAL A 14 -21.11 -4.78 -43.12
CA VAL A 14 -20.50 -5.57 -42.03
C VAL A 14 -20.70 -4.76 -40.76
N PRO A 15 -21.47 -5.24 -39.76
CA PRO A 15 -21.55 -4.56 -38.48
C PRO A 15 -20.16 -4.59 -37.84
N LEU A 16 -19.62 -3.43 -37.47
CA LEU A 16 -18.40 -3.34 -36.66
C LEU A 16 -18.60 -4.18 -35.39
N PRO A 17 -17.58 -4.95 -34.96
CA PRO A 17 -17.67 -5.71 -33.73
C PRO A 17 -17.94 -4.75 -32.56
N PRO A 18 -18.70 -5.19 -31.54
CA PRO A 18 -18.93 -4.38 -30.36
C PRO A 18 -17.58 -3.99 -29.74
N ASP A 19 -17.45 -2.70 -29.40
CA ASP A 19 -16.25 -2.17 -28.77
C ASP A 19 -15.86 -3.03 -27.56
N PRO A 20 -14.56 -3.26 -27.34
CA PRO A 20 -14.10 -3.97 -26.15
C PRO A 20 -14.58 -3.21 -24.90
N PRO A 21 -14.88 -3.91 -23.80
CA PRO A 21 -15.34 -3.26 -22.58
C PRO A 21 -14.32 -2.21 -22.14
N GLU A 22 -14.76 -0.95 -22.00
CA GLU A 22 -13.99 0.26 -21.62
C GLU A 22 -13.15 0.09 -20.33
N ASP A 23 -13.38 -0.99 -19.59
CA ASP A 23 -12.70 -1.33 -18.34
C ASP A 23 -11.24 -1.79 -18.51
N LEU A 24 -10.76 -2.02 -19.74
CA LEU A 24 -9.34 -2.34 -19.99
C LEU A 24 -8.42 -1.10 -19.93
N ASP A 25 -8.97 0.09 -20.16
CA ASP A 25 -8.20 1.34 -20.14
C ASP A 25 -8.05 1.94 -18.73
N LEU A 26 -8.74 1.35 -17.75
CA LEU A 26 -8.62 1.75 -16.35
C LEU A 26 -7.33 1.19 -15.72
N PRO A 27 -6.66 1.97 -14.86
CA PRO A 27 -5.50 1.47 -14.12
C PRO A 27 -5.88 0.23 -13.30
N ILE A 28 -4.94 -0.73 -13.23
CA ILE A 28 -5.14 -2.07 -12.62
C ILE A 28 -5.76 -1.99 -11.22
N ALA A 29 -5.41 -0.95 -10.45
CA ALA A 29 -5.94 -0.70 -9.12
C ALA A 29 -7.47 -0.45 -9.09
N LEU A 30 -8.01 0.22 -10.11
CA LEU A 30 -9.45 0.47 -10.25
C LEU A 30 -10.15 -0.76 -10.84
N ARG A 31 -9.53 -1.41 -11.83
CA ARG A 31 -10.08 -2.60 -12.49
C ARG A 31 -10.24 -3.80 -11.56
N LYS A 32 -9.30 -4.04 -10.64
CA LYS A 32 -9.30 -5.25 -9.79
C LYS A 32 -9.90 -5.06 -8.39
N GLY A 33 -10.07 -3.81 -7.94
CA GLY A 33 -10.59 -3.50 -6.60
C GLY A 33 -9.74 -4.06 -5.45
N THR A 34 -10.11 -3.69 -4.22
CA THR A 34 -9.44 -4.18 -3.02
C THR A 34 -9.88 -5.61 -2.71
N ARG A 35 -8.97 -6.58 -2.85
CA ARG A 35 -9.25 -7.99 -2.52
C ARG A 35 -9.31 -8.15 -0.99
N THR A 36 -10.48 -8.49 -0.46
CA THR A 36 -10.64 -8.81 0.97
C THR A 36 -10.36 -10.30 1.17
N CYS A 37 -9.18 -10.66 1.69
CA CYS A 37 -8.89 -12.03 2.09
C CYS A 37 -9.39 -12.27 3.52
N LYS A 38 -10.60 -12.83 3.66
CA LYS A 38 -11.04 -13.41 4.94
C LYS A 38 -10.45 -14.81 5.07
N SER A 39 -9.32 -14.95 5.75
CA SER A 39 -8.74 -16.26 6.03
C SER A 39 -9.64 -16.99 7.03
N THR A 40 -10.26 -18.09 6.60
CA THR A 40 -11.05 -18.99 7.45
C THR A 40 -10.19 -19.67 8.52
N TYR A 41 -8.87 -19.74 8.29
CA TYR A 41 -7.90 -20.38 9.18
C TYR A 41 -6.79 -19.38 9.51
N SER A 42 -7.04 -18.50 10.48
CA SER A 42 -5.99 -17.62 10.99
C SER A 42 -4.94 -18.45 11.72
N ILE A 43 -3.67 -18.29 11.37
CA ILE A 43 -2.54 -18.98 12.03
C ILE A 43 -2.53 -18.67 13.53
N SER A 44 -2.99 -17.48 13.94
CA SER A 44 -3.11 -17.09 15.35
C SER A 44 -3.92 -18.06 16.21
N ASN A 45 -4.87 -18.78 15.62
CA ASN A 45 -5.72 -19.74 16.35
C ASN A 45 -4.97 -21.05 16.69
N PHE A 46 -3.80 -21.27 16.09
CA PHE A 46 -3.02 -22.51 16.22
C PHE A 46 -1.60 -22.27 16.77
N ILE A 47 -1.29 -21.05 17.22
CA ILE A 47 0.00 -20.74 17.87
C ILE A 47 -0.15 -21.00 19.38
N SER A 48 0.73 -21.85 19.94
CA SER A 48 0.92 -22.01 21.39
C SER A 48 2.35 -21.67 21.78
N TYR A 49 2.51 -21.02 22.94
CA TYR A 49 3.79 -20.64 23.54
C TYR A 49 4.21 -21.56 24.71
N ASP A 50 3.49 -22.66 24.94
CA ASP A 50 3.65 -23.51 26.12
C ASP A 50 5.00 -24.24 26.17
N HIS A 51 5.53 -24.60 25.00
CA HIS A 51 6.81 -25.30 24.87
C HIS A 51 8.03 -24.38 24.75
N LEU A 52 7.85 -23.07 24.85
CA LEU A 52 8.96 -22.13 24.84
C LEU A 52 9.72 -22.11 26.18
N SER A 53 10.96 -21.65 26.15
CA SER A 53 11.70 -21.40 27.39
C SER A 53 11.04 -20.24 28.18
N PRO A 54 11.20 -20.18 29.52
CA PRO A 54 10.73 -19.03 30.30
C PRO A 54 11.29 -17.69 29.79
N ALA A 55 12.55 -17.66 29.37
CA ALA A 55 13.19 -16.47 28.81
C ALA A 55 12.54 -16.04 27.48
N SER A 56 12.24 -16.98 26.58
CA SER A 56 11.58 -16.70 25.30
C SER A 56 10.15 -16.19 25.49
N ARG A 57 9.39 -16.76 26.43
CA ARG A 57 8.05 -16.26 26.76
C ARG A 57 8.10 -14.83 27.30
N SER A 58 9.04 -14.55 28.20
CA SER A 58 9.24 -13.19 28.72
C SER A 58 9.55 -12.20 27.60
N LEU A 59 10.43 -12.58 26.66
CA LEU A 59 10.77 -11.73 25.52
C LEU A 59 9.54 -11.44 24.66
N ILE A 60 8.76 -12.46 24.29
CA ILE A 60 7.56 -12.30 23.46
C ILE A 60 6.54 -11.38 24.15
N ALA A 61 6.28 -11.60 25.44
CA ALA A 61 5.37 -10.75 26.20
C ALA A 61 5.87 -9.28 26.26
N SER A 62 7.18 -9.07 26.39
CA SER A 62 7.76 -7.72 26.31
C SER A 62 7.57 -7.09 24.94
N LEU A 63 7.73 -7.85 23.84
CA LEU A 63 7.49 -7.34 22.49
C LEU A 63 6.03 -6.99 22.24
N ASP A 64 5.09 -7.86 22.65
CA ASP A 64 3.66 -7.67 22.47
C ASP A 64 3.12 -6.47 23.27
N SER A 65 3.80 -6.08 24.35
CA SER A 65 3.43 -4.91 25.14
C SER A 65 3.76 -3.56 24.46
N ILE A 66 4.56 -3.57 23.41
CA ILE A 66 4.99 -2.36 22.70
C ILE A 66 3.88 -1.92 21.74
N SER A 67 3.28 -0.76 22.01
CA SER A 67 2.28 -0.16 21.13
C SER A 67 2.93 0.58 19.95
N ILE A 68 2.70 0.08 18.73
CA ILE A 68 3.10 0.77 17.50
C ILE A 68 1.94 1.66 17.04
N PRO A 69 2.17 2.96 16.78
CA PRO A 69 1.12 3.87 16.35
C PRO A 69 0.61 3.46 14.96
N LYS A 70 -0.71 3.48 14.81
CA LYS A 70 -1.38 3.17 13.53
C LYS A 70 -1.66 4.43 12.72
N THR A 71 -1.66 5.58 13.40
CA THR A 71 -1.93 6.88 12.79
C THR A 71 -0.83 7.88 13.11
N VAL A 72 -0.65 8.85 12.21
CA VAL A 72 0.32 9.96 12.42
C VAL A 72 -0.05 10.76 13.67
N LYS A 73 -1.35 10.93 13.96
CA LYS A 73 -1.80 11.62 15.16
C LYS A 73 -1.34 10.93 16.45
N GLU A 74 -1.45 9.61 16.51
CA GLU A 74 -0.93 8.82 17.65
C GLU A 74 0.59 8.95 17.78
N ALA A 75 1.31 8.89 16.66
CA ALA A 75 2.77 9.05 16.64
C ALA A 75 3.20 10.44 17.13
N LEU A 76 2.54 11.51 16.68
CA LEU A 76 2.86 12.89 17.09
C LEU A 76 2.56 13.17 18.57
N ASN A 77 1.65 12.41 19.18
CA ASN A 77 1.37 12.52 20.62
C ASN A 77 2.45 11.86 21.49
N HIS A 78 3.37 11.10 20.91
CA HIS A 78 4.46 10.43 21.63
C HIS A 78 5.81 11.05 21.23
N PRO A 79 6.57 11.64 22.18
CA PRO A 79 7.75 12.43 21.85
C PRO A 79 8.81 11.64 21.07
N GLY A 80 9.04 10.37 21.43
CA GLY A 80 10.02 9.55 20.72
C GLY A 80 9.60 9.17 19.28
N TRP A 81 8.30 9.17 18.97
CA TRP A 81 7.85 8.91 17.60
C TRP A 81 7.90 10.19 16.76
N SER A 82 7.55 11.35 17.34
CA SER A 82 7.73 12.64 16.68
C SER A 82 9.21 12.92 16.38
N GLU A 83 10.12 12.58 17.29
CA GLU A 83 11.56 12.73 17.08
C GLU A 83 12.04 11.83 15.93
N ALA A 84 11.63 10.56 15.91
CA ALA A 84 11.97 9.64 14.82
C ALA A 84 11.44 10.11 13.44
N MET A 85 10.29 10.81 13.41
CA MET A 85 9.78 11.42 12.18
C MET A 85 10.64 12.60 11.73
N LEU A 86 11.05 13.47 12.66
CA LEU A 86 11.92 14.60 12.36
C LEU A 86 13.30 14.14 11.88
N GLU A 87 13.88 13.11 12.51
CA GLU A 87 15.14 12.50 12.07
C GLU A 87 15.09 12.04 10.60
N GLU A 88 13.99 11.41 10.17
CA GLU A 88 13.85 10.97 8.78
C GLU A 88 13.72 12.16 7.82
N ILE A 89 12.97 13.20 8.18
CA ILE A 89 12.88 14.43 7.37
C ILE A 89 14.26 15.07 7.21
N TYR A 90 15.01 15.25 8.30
CA TYR A 90 16.35 15.81 8.23
C TYR A 90 17.30 14.93 7.41
N ALA A 91 17.20 13.61 7.53
CA ALA A 91 17.99 12.70 6.71
C ALA A 91 17.68 12.85 5.21
N LEU A 92 16.44 13.11 4.82
CA LEU A 92 16.08 13.35 3.42
C LEU A 92 16.66 14.67 2.89
N GLU A 93 16.66 15.71 3.73
CA GLU A 93 17.26 17.02 3.44
C GLU A 93 18.78 16.92 3.30
N GLU A 94 19.47 16.27 4.24
CA GLU A 94 20.93 16.09 4.19
C GLU A 94 21.39 15.27 2.99
N ASN A 95 20.58 14.30 2.56
CA ASN A 95 20.88 13.50 1.38
C ASN A 95 20.54 14.21 0.06
N TYR A 96 19.92 15.39 0.09
CA TYR A 96 19.43 16.12 -1.09
C TYR A 96 18.53 15.24 -1.98
N THR A 97 17.75 14.36 -1.37
CA THR A 97 16.88 13.40 -2.07
C THR A 97 15.44 13.85 -2.20
N TRP A 98 15.08 14.95 -1.53
CA TRP A 98 13.73 15.48 -1.53
C TRP A 98 13.74 17.01 -1.41
N ASP A 99 12.84 17.64 -2.16
CA ASP A 99 12.58 19.08 -2.10
C ASP A 99 11.08 19.32 -1.94
N LEU A 100 10.71 20.27 -1.09
CA LEU A 100 9.32 20.69 -0.93
C LEU A 100 8.93 21.64 -2.08
N VAL A 101 8.06 21.15 -2.97
CA VAL A 101 7.59 21.90 -4.15
C VAL A 101 6.07 22.03 -4.14
N ASN A 102 5.55 23.15 -4.65
CA ASN A 102 4.11 23.35 -4.85
C ASN A 102 3.56 22.35 -5.87
N LEU A 103 2.35 21.84 -5.62
CA LEU A 103 1.68 20.92 -6.55
C LEU A 103 1.44 21.63 -7.90
N PRO A 104 2.01 21.15 -9.02
CA PRO A 104 1.79 21.75 -10.32
C PRO A 104 0.32 21.71 -10.76
N SER A 105 -0.12 22.76 -11.45
CA SER A 105 -1.50 22.89 -11.94
C SER A 105 -1.90 21.71 -12.83
N GLY A 106 -3.13 21.22 -12.64
CA GLY A 106 -3.67 20.10 -13.40
C GLY A 106 -3.09 18.72 -13.04
N LYS A 107 -2.26 18.61 -12.00
CA LYS A 107 -1.71 17.34 -11.50
C LYS A 107 -2.35 16.94 -10.18
N LYS A 108 -2.32 15.64 -9.89
CA LYS A 108 -2.75 15.05 -8.60
C LYS A 108 -1.51 14.65 -7.81
N ALA A 109 -1.47 15.00 -6.53
CA ALA A 109 -0.44 14.53 -5.63
C ALA A 109 -0.59 13.02 -5.40
N VAL A 110 0.53 12.31 -5.39
CA VAL A 110 0.57 10.91 -4.96
C VAL A 110 0.65 10.90 -3.43
N GLY A 111 -0.25 10.18 -2.78
CA GLY A 111 -0.20 10.04 -1.33
C GLY A 111 1.00 9.22 -0.89
N CYS A 112 1.59 9.59 0.25
CA CYS A 112 2.56 8.79 0.99
C CYS A 112 1.98 8.38 2.35
N LYS A 113 2.59 7.37 2.98
CA LYS A 113 2.18 6.91 4.30
C LYS A 113 3.41 6.59 5.14
N TRP A 114 3.38 7.09 6.37
CA TRP A 114 4.39 6.76 7.38
C TRP A 114 4.32 5.30 7.81
N VAL A 115 5.48 4.67 7.95
CA VAL A 115 5.69 3.33 8.46
C VAL A 115 6.53 3.43 9.75
N PHE A 116 5.91 3.02 10.85
CA PHE A 116 6.53 3.02 12.17
C PHE A 116 7.08 1.65 12.52
N THR A 117 8.29 1.59 13.07
CA THR A 117 8.95 0.34 13.46
C THR A 117 9.75 0.55 14.74
N VAL A 118 9.66 -0.42 15.65
CA VAL A 118 10.47 -0.44 16.87
C VAL A 118 11.65 -1.38 16.68
N LYS A 119 12.85 -0.88 16.97
CA LYS A 119 14.06 -1.71 17.11
C LYS A 119 14.22 -2.08 18.58
N VAL A 120 14.41 -3.36 18.83
CA VAL A 120 14.52 -3.93 20.19
C VAL A 120 15.91 -4.54 20.38
N ASN A 121 16.43 -4.44 21.59
CA ASN A 121 17.67 -5.08 22.03
C ASN A 121 17.45 -6.56 22.33
N PRO A 122 18.51 -7.38 22.44
CA PRO A 122 18.40 -8.80 22.81
C PRO A 122 17.74 -9.04 24.18
N ASN A 123 17.81 -8.06 25.08
CA ASN A 123 17.14 -8.10 26.39
C ASN A 123 15.65 -7.68 26.33
N GLY A 124 15.12 -7.37 25.14
CA GLY A 124 13.73 -6.95 24.94
C GLY A 124 13.45 -5.46 25.15
N SER A 125 14.44 -4.65 25.56
CA SER A 125 14.24 -3.21 25.70
C SER A 125 14.19 -2.50 24.35
N VAL A 126 13.48 -1.37 24.27
CA VAL A 126 13.43 -0.54 23.07
C VAL A 126 14.81 0.08 22.83
N ALA A 127 15.43 -0.25 21.70
CA ALA A 127 16.70 0.31 21.26
C ALA A 127 16.51 1.63 20.52
N ARG A 128 15.53 1.68 19.60
CA ARG A 128 15.24 2.86 18.79
C ARG A 128 13.83 2.81 18.19
N LEU A 129 13.18 3.97 18.13
CA LEU A 129 11.96 4.17 17.35
C LEU A 129 12.32 4.66 15.96
N LYS A 130 11.64 4.16 14.93
CA LYS A 130 11.94 4.50 13.54
C LYS A 130 10.67 4.81 12.75
N ALA A 131 10.67 5.96 12.08
CA ALA A 131 9.63 6.36 11.14
C ALA A 131 10.23 6.47 9.73
N ARG A 132 9.45 6.14 8.69
CA ARG A 132 9.80 6.20 7.26
C ARG A 132 8.57 6.51 6.42
#